data_AF-A0A961RUX8-F1
#
_entry.id   AF-A0A961RUX8-F1
#
_cell.length_a   1.000
_cell.length_b   1.000
_cell.length_c   1.000
_cell.angle_alpha   90.00
_cell.angle_beta   90.00
_cell.angle_gamma   90.00
#
_symmetry.space_group_name_H-M   'P 1'
#
loop_
_entity.id
_entity.type
_entity.pdbx_description
1 polymer ?
#
loop_
_entity_poly.entity_id
_entity_poly.type
_entity_poly.pdbx_seq_one_letter_code
_entity_poly.pdbx_strand_id
1 'polypeptide(L)'
;GPSGSGKSTLLAFVAGFLDPVFSATGRALLDGEDITAKPANLRRTAMLFQDPMLFPHMSVGENLLFWQSYLGAGPYVETALQRIGLAHTIDLP
;
A
#
# COMPACT_ATOMS: atom_id res chain seq x y z
N GLY A 1 -3.05 16.63 -10.06
CA GLY A 1 -3.37 17.92 -9.42
C GLY A 1 -2.12 18.56 -8.84
N PRO A 2 -2.04 19.90 -8.76
CA PRO A 2 -0.91 20.65 -8.19
C PRO A 2 -0.51 20.19 -6.78
N SER A 3 0.68 20.59 -6.32
CA SER A 3 1.04 20.40 -4.90
C SER A 3 0.01 21.09 -4.00
N GLY A 4 -0.35 20.46 -2.87
CA GLY A 4 -1.38 20.98 -1.96
C GLY A 4 -2.84 20.76 -2.39
N SER A 5 -3.11 20.14 -3.55
CA SER A 5 -4.50 19.92 -4.02
C SER A 5 -5.30 18.84 -3.25
N GLY A 6 -4.83 18.37 -2.10
CA GLY A 6 -5.54 17.38 -1.27
C GLY A 6 -5.44 15.90 -1.69
N LYS A 7 -4.58 15.54 -2.65
CA LYS A 7 -4.43 14.13 -3.12
C LYS A 7 -4.08 13.17 -1.98
N SER A 8 -3.06 13.51 -1.18
CA SER A 8 -2.63 12.68 -0.05
C SER A 8 -3.70 12.58 1.02
N THR A 9 -4.41 13.69 1.30
CA THR A 9 -5.54 13.72 2.23
C THR A 9 -6.68 12.80 1.77
N LEU A 10 -7.02 12.81 0.47
CA LEU A 10 -8.04 11.92 -0.10
C LEU A 10 -7.62 10.45 -0.01
N LEU A 11 -6.38 10.13 -0.39
CA LEU A 11 -5.86 8.77 -0.28
C LEU A 11 -5.81 8.28 1.18
N ALA A 12 -5.42 9.14 2.12
CA ALA A 12 -5.44 8.84 3.55
C ALA A 12 -6.87 8.56 4.06
N PHE A 13 -7.87 9.32 3.61
CA PHE A 13 -9.28 9.05 3.91
C PHE A 13 -9.71 7.68 3.40
N VAL A 14 -9.42 7.34 2.14
CA VAL A 14 -9.76 6.04 1.56
C VAL A 14 -9.05 4.91 2.29
N ALA A 15 -7.76 5.08 2.62
CA ALA A 15 -6.94 4.09 3.32
C ALA A 15 -7.26 3.96 4.83
N GLY A 16 -8.04 4.87 5.41
CA GLY A 16 -8.38 4.84 6.83
C GLY A 16 -7.33 5.44 7.76
N PHE A 17 -6.46 6.29 7.23
CA PHE A 17 -5.39 7.01 7.93
C PHE A 17 -5.61 8.54 7.93
N LEU A 18 -6.85 8.99 7.78
CA LEU A 18 -7.13 10.43 7.80
C LEU A 18 -6.74 11.01 9.17
N ASP A 19 -5.90 12.04 9.15
CA ASP A 19 -5.50 12.74 10.37
C ASP A 19 -6.74 13.32 11.09
N PRO A 20 -6.87 13.17 12.42
CA PRO A 20 -8.02 13.67 13.18
C PRO A 20 -8.31 15.16 13.04
N VAL A 21 -7.36 15.98 12.56
CA VAL A 21 -7.61 17.40 12.27
C VAL A 21 -8.57 17.60 11.09
N PHE A 22 -8.77 16.58 10.26
CA PHE A 22 -9.71 16.62 9.14
C PHE A 22 -11.03 15.93 9.48
N SER A 23 -12.13 16.49 8.99
CA SER A 23 -13.44 15.84 8.96
C SER A 23 -13.80 15.43 7.53
N ALA A 24 -14.35 14.23 7.36
CA ALA A 24 -14.82 13.73 6.07
C ALA A 24 -16.30 13.33 6.12
N THR A 25 -17.00 13.52 5.01
CA THR A 25 -18.40 13.10 4.81
C THR A 25 -18.53 12.36 3.48
N GLY A 26 -19.60 11.57 3.33
CA GLY A 26 -19.81 10.71 2.15
C GLY A 26 -19.40 9.26 2.39
N ARG A 27 -19.13 8.52 1.32
CA ARG A 27 -18.80 7.08 1.35
C ARG A 27 -17.57 6.75 0.52
N ALA A 28 -16.72 5.86 1.03
CA ALA A 28 -15.67 5.19 0.30
C ALA A 28 -16.12 3.76 -0.04
N LEU A 29 -16.21 3.45 -1.33
CA LEU A 29 -16.59 2.13 -1.82
C LEU A 29 -15.37 1.45 -2.46
N LEU A 30 -15.09 0.21 -2.07
CA LEU A 30 -14.10 -0.65 -2.71
C LEU A 30 -14.79 -1.92 -3.20
N ASP A 31 -14.75 -2.18 -4.51
CA ASP A 31 -15.44 -3.31 -5.14
C ASP A 31 -16.93 -3.41 -4.76
N GLY A 32 -17.59 -2.25 -4.60
CA GLY A 32 -19.00 -2.15 -4.20
C GLY A 32 -19.27 -2.28 -2.70
N GLU A 33 -18.25 -2.59 -1.89
CA GLU A 33 -18.35 -2.66 -0.43
C GLU A 33 -18.08 -1.29 0.21
N ASP A 34 -18.92 -0.88 1.16
CA ASP A 34 -18.67 0.33 1.95
C ASP A 34 -17.57 0.08 2.99
N ILE A 35 -16.46 0.78 2.82
CA ILE A 35 -15.29 0.70 3.70
C ILE A 35 -15.15 1.92 4.63
N THR A 36 -16.11 2.85 4.60
CA THR A 36 -16.01 4.16 5.26
C THR A 36 -15.76 4.05 6.76
N ALA A 37 -16.44 3.11 7.43
CA ALA A 37 -16.33 2.88 8.88
C ALA A 37 -15.32 1.79 9.26
N LYS A 38 -14.70 1.11 8.28
CA LYS A 38 -13.73 0.06 8.57
C LYS A 38 -12.43 0.67 9.12
N PRO A 39 -11.78 0.06 10.11
CA PRO A 39 -10.41 0.42 10.48
C PRO A 39 -9.45 0.10 9.32
N ALA A 40 -8.34 0.83 9.23
CA ALA A 40 -7.41 0.76 8.09
C ALA A 40 -6.98 -0.68 7.73
N ASN A 41 -6.67 -1.51 8.73
CA ASN A 41 -6.25 -2.90 8.55
C ASN A 41 -7.32 -3.82 7.93
N LEU A 42 -8.59 -3.41 7.90
CA LEU A 42 -9.70 -4.17 7.31
C LEU A 42 -10.16 -3.62 5.95
N ARG A 43 -9.55 -2.53 5.46
CA ARG A 43 -9.92 -1.89 4.19
C ARG A 43 -9.35 -2.57 2.96
N ARG A 44 -8.44 -3.55 3.11
CA ARG A 44 -7.76 -4.26 2.00
C ARG A 44 -7.07 -3.31 1.01
N THR A 45 -6.59 -2.17 1.50
CA THR A 45 -5.84 -1.18 0.73
C THR A 45 -4.37 -1.21 1.14
N ALA A 46 -3.48 -0.87 0.21
CA ALA A 46 -2.07 -0.60 0.48
C ALA A 46 -1.74 0.83 0.04
N MET A 47 -0.99 1.55 0.86
CA MET A 47 -0.55 2.91 0.56
C MET A 47 0.96 2.92 0.38
N LEU A 48 1.40 3.35 -0.80
CA LEU A 48 2.81 3.61 -1.08
C LEU A 48 3.10 5.07 -0.71
N PHE A 49 4.04 5.28 0.19
CA PHE A 49 4.53 6.61 0.55
C PHE A 49 5.60 7.07 -0.45
N GLN A 50 5.83 8.38 -0.54
CA GLN A 50 6.85 8.92 -1.44
C GLN A 50 8.26 8.50 -1.00
N ASP A 51 8.47 8.40 0.32
CA ASP A 51 9.69 7.83 0.87
C ASP A 51 9.58 6.31 0.96
N PRO A 52 10.55 5.56 0.41
CA PRO A 52 10.53 4.12 0.44
C PRO A 52 10.72 3.63 1.88
N MET A 53 9.70 2.97 2.44
CA MET A 53 9.78 2.29 3.73
C MET A 53 10.39 0.89 3.56
N LEU A 54 11.60 0.84 3.00
CA LEU A 54 12.38 -0.39 2.81
C LEU A 54 13.23 -0.68 4.06
N PHE A 55 13.46 -1.96 4.33
CA PHE A 55 14.45 -2.43 5.29
C PHE A 55 15.82 -2.44 4.60
N PRO A 56 16.74 -1.53 4.94
CA PRO A 56 18.00 -1.34 4.19
C PRO A 56 19.03 -2.47 4.40
N HIS A 57 18.72 -3.42 5.28
CA HIS A 57 19.54 -4.59 5.57
C HIS A 57 18.95 -5.87 4.96
N MET A 58 17.89 -5.75 4.16
CA MET A 58 17.20 -6.83 3.48
C MET A 58 17.32 -6.63 1.98
N SER A 59 17.47 -7.71 1.22
CA SER A 59 17.39 -7.65 -0.23
C SER A 59 16.00 -7.18 -0.71
N VAL A 60 15.88 -6.85 -2.00
CA VAL A 60 14.57 -6.59 -2.65
C VAL A 60 13.61 -7.75 -2.42
N GLY A 61 14.08 -8.99 -2.60
CA GLY A 61 13.29 -10.19 -2.37
C GLY A 61 12.84 -10.32 -0.92
N GLU A 62 13.75 -10.12 0.03
CA GLU A 62 13.45 -10.17 1.47
C GLU A 62 12.45 -9.08 1.89
N ASN A 63 12.60 -7.85 1.39
CA ASN A 63 11.64 -6.76 1.60
C ASN A 63 10.23 -7.12 1.11
N LEU A 64 10.12 -7.76 -0.06
CA LEU A 64 8.84 -8.16 -0.65
C LEU A 64 8.21 -9.35 0.09
N LEU A 65 9.03 -10.35 0.46
CA LEU A 65 8.59 -11.54 1.19
C LEU A 65 8.11 -11.22 2.60
N PHE A 66 8.77 -10.27 3.28
CA PHE A 66 8.38 -9.82 4.62
C PHE A 66 6.89 -9.44 4.68
N TRP A 67 6.42 -8.63 3.72
CA TRP A 67 5.03 -8.21 3.67
C TRP A 67 4.08 -9.32 3.19
N GLN A 68 4.54 -10.22 2.32
CA GLN A 68 3.73 -11.36 1.85
C GLN A 68 3.29 -12.26 3.00
N SER A 69 4.16 -12.51 3.99
CA SER A 69 3.78 -13.31 5.17
C SER A 69 2.62 -12.73 5.98
N TYR A 70 2.41 -11.41 5.94
CA TYR A 70 1.31 -10.74 6.65
C TYR A 70 0.01 -10.64 5.85
N LEU A 71 0.10 -10.59 4.52
CA LEU A 71 -1.06 -10.36 3.64
C LEU A 71 -1.75 -11.66 3.18
N GLY A 72 -1.10 -12.81 3.35
CA GLY A 72 -1.61 -14.10 2.89
C GLY A 72 -1.37 -14.33 1.39
N ALA A 73 -1.12 -15.59 1.04
CA ALA A 73 -0.64 -16.11 -0.24
C ALA A 73 -0.98 -15.27 -1.50
N GLY A 74 -0.05 -14.39 -1.89
CA GLY A 74 0.05 -13.83 -3.24
C GLY A 74 0.91 -14.70 -4.18
N PRO A 75 0.98 -14.37 -5.49
CA PRO A 75 1.92 -15.01 -6.41
C PRO A 75 3.34 -14.93 -5.84
N TYR A 76 4.14 -15.97 -6.02
CA TYR A 76 5.54 -15.99 -5.60
C TYR A 76 6.22 -14.69 -6.04
N VAL A 77 6.92 -14.00 -5.13
CA VAL A 77 7.62 -12.72 -5.37
C VAL A 77 8.39 -12.72 -6.69
N GLU A 78 9.04 -13.84 -6.99
CA GLU A 78 9.77 -14.06 -8.23
C GLU A 78 8.89 -13.95 -9.49
N THR A 79 7.67 -14.51 -9.47
CA THR A 79 6.71 -14.36 -10.58
C THR A 79 6.25 -12.92 -10.74
N ALA A 80 6.04 -12.19 -9.64
CA ALA A 80 5.65 -10.77 -9.70
C ALA A 80 6.77 -9.91 -10.31
N LEU A 81 8.02 -10.15 -9.90
CA LEU A 81 9.20 -9.48 -10.45
C LEU A 81 9.43 -9.82 -11.92
N GLN A 82 9.25 -11.08 -12.32
CA GLN A 82 9.33 -11.49 -13.72
C GLN A 82 8.33 -10.75 -14.60
N ARG A 83 7.07 -10.60 -14.15
CA ARG A 83 6.02 -9.89 -14.93
C ARG A 83 6.36 -8.43 -15.23
N ILE A 84 7.17 -7.79 -14.39
CA ILE A 84 7.57 -6.39 -14.54
C ILE A 84 9.03 -6.24 -15.02
N GLY A 85 9.70 -7.33 -15.37
CA GLY A 85 11.09 -7.29 -15.88
C GLY A 85 12.17 -7.05 -14.82
N LEU A 86 11.85 -7.20 -13.53
CA LEU A 86 12.75 -6.94 -12.40
C LEU A 86 13.25 -8.21 -11.69
N ALA A 87 13.13 -9.39 -12.30
CA ALA A 87 13.59 -10.64 -11.67
C ALA A 87 15.08 -10.60 -11.26
N HIS A 88 15.91 -9.89 -12.03
CA HIS A 88 17.34 -9.73 -11.77
C HIS A 88 17.67 -8.90 -10.52
N THR A 89 16.68 -8.23 -9.90
CA THR A 89 16.90 -7.40 -8.72
C THR A 89 16.68 -8.15 -7.41
N ILE A 90 16.23 -9.40 -7.43
CA ILE A 90 15.72 -10.10 -6.24
C ILE A 90 16.76 -10.21 -5.10
N ASP A 91 18.03 -10.35 -5.44
CA ASP A 91 19.15 -10.46 -4.48
C ASP A 91 19.89 -9.14 -4.27
N LEU A 92 19.45 -8.04 -4.91
CA LEU A 92 20.03 -6.72 -4.68
C LEU A 92 19.65 -6.24 -3.27
N PRO A 93 20.56 -5.53 -2.59
CA PRO A 93 20.26 -4.87 -1.32
C PRO A 93 19.19 -3.78 -1.46
#